data_AF-A0A1N6IGG3-F1
#
_entry.id   AF-A0A1N6IGG3-F1
#
_cell.length_a   1.000
_cell.length_b   1.000
_cell.length_c   1.000
_cell.angle_alpha   90.00
_cell.angle_beta   90.00
_cell.angle_gamma   90.00
#
_symmetry.space_group_name_H-M   'P 1'
#
loop_
_entity.id
_entity.type
_entity.pdbx_description
1 polymer ?
#
loop_
_entity_poly.entity_id
_entity_poly.type
_entity_poly.pdbx_seq_one_letter_code
_entity_poly.pdbx_strand_id
1 'polypeptide(L)'
;MTGLQKGAIGTLLTGGLLGIVMVAVVFGGEAALSTEEFCTSCHSMTYPQEELKESTHYGALGVNPSCKDCHIPQGFSNFHLALYTHAVDGARELYLEFMNDYSTLEKFNERRLIMAHDARMNLKKWDSVTCRDCHRNPDPPGEDAQAAHKKMETEGATCIDCHQNLVHEEAPMTDLNASLAAGKLVLKQEEVDDDDDDDDEDDEDEDEEDIE
;
A
#
# COMPACT_ATOMS: atom_id res chain seq x y z
N MET A 1 -51.77 10.75 -26.76
CA MET A 1 -50.44 11.27 -26.38
C MET A 1 -50.06 12.39 -27.33
N THR A 2 -49.81 13.59 -26.81
CA THR A 2 -49.36 14.74 -27.62
C THR A 2 -47.94 14.49 -28.15
N GLY A 3 -47.53 15.15 -29.24
CA GLY A 3 -46.16 15.04 -29.76
C GLY A 3 -45.10 15.39 -28.71
N LEU A 4 -45.43 16.32 -27.81
CA LEU A 4 -44.61 16.70 -26.66
C LEU A 4 -44.42 15.56 -25.64
N GLN A 5 -45.46 14.77 -25.36
CA GLN A 5 -45.38 13.60 -24.48
C GLN A 5 -44.53 12.46 -25.09
N LYS A 6 -44.59 12.28 -26.42
CA LYS A 6 -43.76 11.29 -27.13
C LYS A 6 -42.27 11.68 -27.14
N GLY A 7 -41.97 12.98 -27.30
CA GLY A 7 -40.61 13.51 -27.19
C GLY A 7 -40.03 13.34 -25.79
N ALA A 8 -40.80 13.68 -24.75
CA ALA A 8 -40.37 13.53 -23.36
C ALA A 8 -40.08 12.07 -22.96
N ILE A 9 -40.92 11.13 -23.38
CA ILE A 9 -40.70 9.69 -23.13
C ILE A 9 -39.47 9.19 -23.88
N GLY A 10 -39.27 9.61 -25.14
CA GLY A 10 -38.08 9.27 -25.92
C GLY A 10 -36.79 9.73 -25.25
N THR A 11 -36.74 10.99 -24.79
CA THR A 11 -35.57 11.54 -24.08
C THR A 11 -35.29 10.81 -22.76
N LEU A 12 -36.33 10.47 -21.98
CA LEU A 12 -36.17 9.73 -20.72
C LEU A 12 -35.67 8.30 -20.96
N LEU A 13 -36.17 7.62 -21.99
CA LEU A 13 -35.71 6.26 -22.33
C LEU A 13 -34.25 6.28 -22.82
N THR A 14 -33.89 7.22 -23.68
CA THR A 14 -32.51 7.35 -24.15
C THR A 14 -31.57 7.73 -23.00
N GLY A 15 -31.96 8.68 -22.15
CA GLY A 15 -31.17 9.07 -20.98
C GLY A 15 -31.02 7.94 -19.96
N GLY A 16 -32.09 7.19 -19.69
CA GLY A 16 -32.06 6.02 -18.82
C GLY A 16 -31.14 4.92 -19.36
N LEU A 17 -31.22 4.62 -20.66
CA LEU A 17 -30.33 3.65 -21.30
C LEU A 17 -28.87 4.10 -21.22
N LEU A 18 -28.58 5.37 -21.52
CA LEU A 18 -27.23 5.91 -21.44
C LEU A 18 -26.68 5.84 -20.01
N GLY A 19 -27.51 6.13 -19.00
CA GLY A 19 -27.15 5.99 -17.60
C GLY A 19 -26.80 4.55 -17.21
N ILE A 20 -27.62 3.58 -17.62
CA ILE A 20 -27.36 2.15 -17.38
C ILE A 20 -26.04 1.72 -18.02
N VAL A 21 -25.81 2.10 -19.29
CA VAL A 21 -24.57 1.79 -20.00
C VAL A 21 -23.37 2.39 -19.29
N MET A 22 -23.45 3.65 -18.86
CA MET A 22 -22.35 4.32 -18.15
C MET A 22 -22.02 3.63 -16.83
N VAL A 23 -23.03 3.26 -16.03
CA VAL A 23 -22.83 2.51 -14.79
C VAL A 23 -22.20 1.15 -15.08
N ALA A 24 -22.68 0.42 -16.09
CA ALA A 24 -22.12 -0.86 -16.46
C ALA A 24 -20.64 -0.76 -16.89
N VAL A 25 -20.29 0.28 -17.65
CA VAL A 25 -18.90 0.53 -18.08
C VAL A 25 -18.00 0.85 -16.89
N VAL A 26 -18.44 1.70 -15.96
CA VAL A 26 -17.62 2.11 -14.81
C VAL A 26 -17.39 0.94 -13.85
N PHE A 27 -18.45 0.23 -13.46
CA PHE A 27 -18.31 -0.91 -12.55
C PHE A 27 -17.65 -2.12 -13.22
N GLY A 28 -17.94 -2.35 -14.50
CA GLY A 28 -17.29 -3.42 -15.28
C GLY A 28 -15.81 -3.12 -15.52
N GLY A 29 -15.47 -1.86 -15.79
CA GLY A 29 -14.09 -1.39 -15.91
C GLY A 29 -13.30 -1.60 -14.62
N GLU A 30 -13.84 -1.16 -13.49
CA GLU A 30 -13.23 -1.42 -12.17
C GLU A 30 -12.95 -2.91 -11.96
N ALA A 31 -13.93 -3.76 -12.20
CA ALA A 31 -13.81 -5.19 -12.00
C ALA A 31 -12.75 -5.83 -12.92
N ALA A 32 -12.68 -5.39 -14.18
CA ALA A 32 -11.72 -5.91 -15.15
C ALA A 32 -10.28 -5.47 -14.86
N LEU A 33 -10.09 -4.19 -14.54
CA LEU A 33 -8.79 -3.57 -14.26
C LEU A 33 -8.22 -3.95 -12.89
N SER A 34 -9.02 -4.57 -12.02
CA SER A 34 -8.60 -5.03 -10.70
C SER A 34 -8.26 -6.52 -10.65
N THR A 35 -8.23 -7.21 -11.79
CA THR A 35 -7.87 -8.63 -11.82
C THR A 35 -6.36 -8.83 -11.78
N GLU A 36 -5.93 -9.92 -11.14
CA GLU A 36 -4.54 -10.37 -11.18
C GLU A 36 -4.02 -10.49 -12.63
N GLU A 37 -4.85 -11.06 -13.52
CA GLU A 37 -4.53 -11.23 -14.94
C GLU A 37 -4.26 -9.88 -15.64
N PHE A 38 -5.04 -8.85 -15.33
CA PHE A 38 -4.81 -7.51 -15.86
C PHE A 38 -3.51 -6.92 -15.30
N CYS A 39 -3.29 -7.00 -13.97
CA CYS A 39 -2.08 -6.48 -13.34
C CYS A 39 -0.83 -7.12 -13.93
N THR A 40 -0.83 -8.44 -14.14
CA THR A 40 0.31 -9.17 -14.73
C THR A 40 0.30 -9.27 -16.24
N SER A 41 -0.55 -8.50 -16.93
CA SER A 41 -0.48 -8.40 -18.38
C SER A 41 0.79 -7.65 -18.85
N CYS A 42 1.38 -6.84 -17.96
CA CYS A 42 2.71 -6.29 -18.09
C CYS A 42 3.75 -7.27 -17.53
N HIS A 43 4.79 -7.58 -18.31
CA HIS A 43 5.86 -8.49 -17.89
C HIS A 43 6.57 -8.04 -16.60
N SER A 44 6.74 -6.73 -16.38
CA SER A 44 7.36 -6.14 -15.19
C SER A 44 6.63 -6.51 -13.90
N MET A 45 5.31 -6.73 -13.97
CA MET A 45 4.47 -7.08 -12.82
C MET A 45 4.53 -8.58 -12.48
N THR A 46 5.17 -9.41 -13.30
CA THR A 46 5.41 -10.82 -12.95
C THR A 46 6.42 -10.95 -11.80
N TYR A 47 7.38 -10.03 -11.67
CA TYR A 47 8.35 -10.03 -10.56
C TYR A 47 7.67 -9.84 -9.20
N PRO A 48 6.90 -8.76 -8.94
CA PRO A 48 6.20 -8.60 -7.67
C PRO A 48 5.11 -9.66 -7.43
N GLN A 49 4.55 -10.27 -8.49
CA GLN A 49 3.62 -11.40 -8.33
C GLN A 49 4.32 -12.63 -7.73
N GLU A 50 5.52 -12.97 -8.19
CA GLU A 50 6.28 -14.08 -7.58
C GLU A 50 6.68 -13.74 -6.14
N GLU A 51 7.12 -12.52 -5.88
CA GLU A 51 7.43 -12.05 -4.52
C GLU A 51 6.21 -12.16 -3.59
N LEU A 52 5.01 -11.81 -4.07
CA LEU A 52 3.77 -11.98 -3.31
C LEU A 52 3.56 -13.43 -2.89
N LYS A 53 3.81 -14.41 -3.78
CA LYS A 53 3.63 -15.84 -3.49
C LYS A 53 4.59 -16.36 -2.43
N GLU A 54 5.75 -15.73 -2.30
CA GLU A 54 6.79 -16.07 -1.31
C GLU A 54 6.60 -15.31 0.01
N SER A 55 5.74 -14.29 0.03
CA SER A 55 5.51 -13.45 1.20
C SER A 55 4.74 -14.13 2.33
N THR A 56 4.83 -13.53 3.52
CA THR A 56 4.05 -13.92 4.71
C THR A 56 2.54 -13.72 4.54
N HIS A 57 2.10 -12.93 3.57
CA HIS A 57 0.68 -12.67 3.32
C HIS A 57 0.03 -13.75 2.44
N TYR A 58 0.83 -14.54 1.73
CA TYR A 58 0.30 -15.59 0.87
C TYR A 58 -0.21 -16.77 1.73
N GLY A 59 -1.45 -17.17 1.51
CA GLY A 59 -2.10 -18.27 2.24
C GLY A 59 -2.43 -18.02 3.71
N ALA A 60 -1.94 -16.93 4.32
CA ALA A 60 -2.11 -16.64 5.75
C ALA A 60 -3.58 -16.45 6.17
N LEU A 61 -4.41 -15.87 5.29
CA LEU A 61 -5.83 -15.60 5.56
C LEU A 61 -6.77 -16.71 5.07
N GLY A 62 -6.24 -17.90 4.77
CA GLY A 62 -7.01 -19.03 4.22
C GLY A 62 -7.43 -18.86 2.76
N VAL A 63 -7.16 -17.69 2.17
CA VAL A 63 -7.26 -17.38 0.75
C VAL A 63 -6.01 -16.60 0.34
N ASN A 64 -5.57 -16.79 -0.90
CA ASN A 64 -4.43 -16.06 -1.42
C ASN A 64 -4.88 -14.65 -1.82
N PRO A 65 -4.25 -13.59 -1.29
CA PRO A 65 -4.52 -12.23 -1.75
C PRO A 65 -4.08 -12.05 -3.20
N SER A 66 -4.77 -11.16 -3.91
CA SER A 66 -4.42 -10.67 -5.25
C SER A 66 -3.90 -9.23 -5.18
N CYS A 67 -3.28 -8.72 -6.26
CA CYS A 67 -2.77 -7.34 -6.34
C CYS A 67 -3.75 -6.30 -5.78
N LYS A 68 -5.03 -6.38 -6.18
CA LYS A 68 -6.06 -5.40 -5.80
C LYS A 68 -6.34 -5.35 -4.30
N ASP A 69 -6.12 -6.45 -3.58
CA ASP A 69 -6.52 -6.56 -2.17
C ASP A 69 -5.64 -5.67 -1.29
N CYS A 70 -4.45 -5.29 -1.77
CA CYS A 70 -3.58 -4.31 -1.13
C CYS A 70 -3.54 -2.99 -1.90
N HIS A 71 -3.50 -3.02 -3.24
CA HIS A 71 -3.20 -1.84 -4.07
C HIS A 71 -4.40 -1.04 -4.56
N ILE A 72 -5.65 -1.52 -4.39
CA ILE A 72 -6.85 -0.82 -4.86
C ILE A 72 -7.88 -0.67 -3.72
N PRO A 73 -8.42 0.53 -3.47
CA PRO A 73 -9.50 0.76 -2.49
C PRO A 73 -10.73 -0.09 -2.77
N GLN A 74 -11.12 -0.91 -1.81
CA GLN A 74 -12.25 -1.82 -1.96
C GLN A 74 -13.53 -1.24 -1.32
N GLY A 75 -14.68 -1.71 -1.82
CA GLY A 75 -16.00 -1.38 -1.28
C GLY A 75 -16.60 -0.09 -1.84
N PHE A 76 -17.92 0.04 -1.70
CA PHE A 76 -18.68 1.13 -2.30
C PHE A 76 -18.30 2.51 -1.73
N SER A 77 -17.98 2.60 -0.44
CA SER A 77 -17.54 3.85 0.21
C SER A 77 -16.23 4.37 -0.38
N ASN A 78 -15.31 3.48 -0.77
CA ASN A 78 -14.00 3.83 -1.30
C ASN A 78 -13.93 3.73 -2.83
N PHE A 79 -15.06 3.47 -3.50
CA PHE A 79 -15.11 3.29 -4.95
C PHE A 79 -14.52 4.48 -5.73
N HIS A 80 -14.73 5.70 -5.22
CA HIS A 80 -14.14 6.91 -5.79
C HIS A 80 -12.61 6.91 -5.75
N LEU A 81 -12.00 6.35 -4.69
CA LEU A 81 -10.56 6.16 -4.60
C LEU A 81 -10.09 5.06 -5.54
N ALA A 82 -10.88 3.99 -5.71
CA ALA A 82 -10.58 2.91 -6.65
C ALA A 82 -10.47 3.45 -8.07
N LEU A 83 -11.48 4.21 -8.49
CA LEU A 83 -11.49 4.91 -9.78
C LEU A 83 -10.32 5.88 -9.94
N TYR A 84 -9.96 6.61 -8.87
CA TYR A 84 -8.78 7.49 -8.88
C TYR A 84 -7.50 6.69 -9.08
N THR A 85 -7.36 5.55 -8.40
CA THR A 85 -6.19 4.67 -8.51
C THR A 85 -6.01 4.20 -9.95
N HIS A 86 -7.08 3.74 -10.62
CA HIS A 86 -6.99 3.34 -12.03
C HIS A 86 -6.71 4.51 -12.97
N ALA A 87 -7.42 5.63 -12.79
CA ALA A 87 -7.38 6.74 -13.73
C ALA A 87 -6.11 7.60 -13.62
N VAL A 88 -5.53 7.71 -12.43
CA VAL A 88 -4.36 8.55 -12.16
C VAL A 88 -3.11 7.68 -12.02
N ASP A 89 -3.10 6.77 -11.05
CA ASP A 89 -1.92 5.96 -10.78
C ASP A 89 -1.72 4.92 -11.89
N GLY A 90 -2.77 4.19 -12.28
CA GLY A 90 -2.71 3.22 -13.37
C GLY A 90 -2.32 3.84 -14.72
N ALA A 91 -2.84 5.04 -15.04
CA ALA A 91 -2.44 5.75 -16.26
C ALA A 91 -0.96 6.20 -16.21
N ARG A 92 -0.47 6.62 -15.04
CA ARG A 92 0.94 6.95 -14.82
C ARG A 92 1.82 5.72 -14.97
N GLU A 93 1.45 4.59 -14.35
CA GLU A 93 2.21 3.35 -14.45
C GLU A 93 2.26 2.82 -15.88
N LEU A 94 1.15 2.89 -16.62
CA LEU A 94 1.12 2.54 -18.03
C LEU A 94 2.12 3.38 -18.85
N TYR A 95 2.15 4.69 -18.61
CA TYR A 95 3.12 5.57 -19.26
C TYR A 95 4.56 5.20 -18.88
N LEU A 96 4.84 4.92 -17.60
CA LEU A 96 6.16 4.54 -17.13
C LEU A 96 6.61 3.17 -17.66
N GLU A 97 5.70 2.21 -17.83
CA GLU A 97 5.96 0.92 -18.46
C GLU A 97 6.43 1.10 -19.92
N PHE A 98 5.84 2.04 -20.66
CA PHE A 98 6.27 2.33 -22.03
C PHE A 98 7.57 3.13 -22.14
N MET A 99 7.86 3.97 -21.15
CA MET A 99 9.00 4.90 -21.20
C MET A 99 10.29 4.33 -20.61
N ASN A 100 10.17 3.35 -19.72
CA ASN A 100 11.31 2.76 -19.02
C ASN A 100 11.53 1.32 -19.50
N ASP A 101 12.69 0.77 -19.14
CA ASP A 101 13.05 -0.59 -19.52
C ASP A 101 12.96 -1.50 -18.29
N TYR A 102 12.02 -2.44 -18.31
CA TYR A 102 11.82 -3.44 -17.28
C TYR A 102 12.06 -4.87 -17.80
N SER A 103 12.79 -5.00 -18.91
CA SER A 103 13.00 -6.28 -19.61
C SER A 103 13.75 -7.33 -18.78
N THR A 104 14.43 -6.92 -17.71
CA THR A 104 15.11 -7.80 -16.77
C THR A 104 14.83 -7.38 -15.33
N LEU A 105 14.95 -8.33 -14.41
CA LEU A 105 14.83 -8.06 -12.97
C LEU A 105 15.86 -7.04 -12.49
N GLU A 106 17.07 -7.04 -13.06
CA GLU A 106 18.11 -6.04 -12.76
C GLU A 106 17.62 -4.62 -13.06
N LYS A 107 17.07 -4.38 -14.26
CA LYS A 107 16.55 -3.07 -14.64
C LYS A 107 15.29 -2.67 -13.87
N PHE A 108 14.44 -3.65 -13.52
CA PHE A 108 13.34 -3.43 -12.58
C PHE A 108 13.86 -2.96 -11.22
N ASN A 109 14.90 -3.62 -10.71
CA ASN A 109 15.51 -3.31 -9.41
C ASN A 109 16.20 -1.93 -9.38
N GLU A 110 16.75 -1.45 -10.50
CA GLU A 110 17.26 -0.07 -10.61
C GLU A 110 16.20 0.98 -10.25
N ARG A 111 14.92 0.65 -10.42
CA ARG A 111 13.78 1.54 -10.12
C ARG A 111 12.92 1.07 -8.94
N ARG A 112 13.27 -0.05 -8.29
CA ARG A 112 12.45 -0.64 -7.22
C ARG A 112 12.15 0.37 -6.12
N LEU A 113 13.13 1.14 -5.67
CA LEU A 113 12.93 2.13 -4.61
C LEU A 113 11.85 3.17 -4.96
N ILE A 114 11.88 3.74 -6.17
CA ILE A 114 10.88 4.75 -6.55
C ILE A 114 9.49 4.12 -6.73
N MET A 115 9.41 2.91 -7.29
CA MET A 115 8.14 2.18 -7.44
C MET A 115 7.55 1.80 -6.08
N ALA A 116 8.38 1.27 -5.17
CA ALA A 116 7.98 0.93 -3.81
C ALA A 116 7.52 2.17 -3.05
N HIS A 117 8.28 3.27 -3.11
CA HIS A 117 7.89 4.55 -2.52
C HIS A 117 6.53 5.02 -3.03
N ASP A 118 6.30 4.97 -4.34
CA ASP A 118 5.04 5.45 -4.92
C ASP A 118 3.84 4.57 -4.51
N ALA A 119 4.01 3.26 -4.49
CA ALA A 119 3.00 2.34 -3.98
C ALA A 119 2.70 2.59 -2.48
N ARG A 120 3.75 2.79 -1.67
CA ARG A 120 3.63 3.14 -0.24
C ARG A 120 2.94 4.49 -0.03
N MET A 121 3.25 5.48 -0.87
CA MET A 121 2.62 6.79 -0.84
C MET A 121 1.15 6.73 -1.20
N ASN A 122 0.78 5.86 -2.14
CA ASN A 122 -0.62 5.55 -2.36
C ASN A 122 -1.20 4.99 -1.08
N LEU A 123 -0.70 3.85 -0.55
CA LEU A 123 -1.05 3.22 0.76
C LEU A 123 -1.24 4.21 1.91
N LYS A 124 -0.43 5.27 1.97
CA LYS A 124 -0.57 6.33 2.97
C LYS A 124 -1.75 7.28 2.72
N LYS A 125 -1.97 7.74 1.48
CA LYS A 125 -2.98 8.78 1.16
C LYS A 125 -4.42 8.38 1.49
N TRP A 126 -4.76 7.11 1.33
CA TRP A 126 -6.00 6.45 1.74
C TRP A 126 -5.94 5.76 3.11
N ASP A 127 -5.03 6.17 4.00
CA ASP A 127 -4.94 5.68 5.39
C ASP A 127 -4.88 4.14 5.50
N SER A 128 -4.17 3.49 4.57
CA SER A 128 -4.01 2.03 4.54
C SER A 128 -5.34 1.28 4.65
N VAL A 129 -6.42 1.81 4.04
CA VAL A 129 -7.78 1.26 4.20
C VAL A 129 -7.88 -0.21 3.79
N THR A 130 -7.12 -0.66 2.78
CA THR A 130 -7.01 -2.09 2.41
C THR A 130 -6.37 -2.95 3.49
N CYS A 131 -5.34 -2.44 4.17
CA CYS A 131 -4.77 -3.13 5.33
C CYS A 131 -5.82 -3.27 6.43
N ARG A 132 -6.56 -2.19 6.70
CA ARG A 132 -7.59 -2.13 7.76
C ARG A 132 -8.81 -2.99 7.46
N ASP A 133 -9.11 -3.27 6.19
CA ASP A 133 -10.21 -4.16 5.79
C ASP A 133 -10.00 -5.61 6.26
N CYS A 134 -8.75 -6.04 6.46
CA CYS A 134 -8.41 -7.34 7.04
C CYS A 134 -7.93 -7.21 8.49
N HIS A 135 -7.07 -6.23 8.79
CA HIS A 135 -6.49 -5.98 10.12
C HIS A 135 -7.31 -4.98 10.95
N ARG A 136 -8.60 -5.28 11.18
CA ARG A 136 -9.52 -4.36 11.87
C ARG A 136 -9.14 -4.08 13.33
N ASN A 137 -8.61 -5.07 14.03
CA ASN A 137 -8.22 -5.00 15.44
C ASN A 137 -6.84 -5.66 15.59
N PRO A 138 -5.76 -4.97 15.20
CA PRO A 138 -4.42 -5.53 15.32
C PRO A 138 -4.04 -5.68 16.79
N ASP A 139 -3.49 -6.84 17.15
CA ASP A 139 -2.96 -7.13 18.49
C ASP A 139 -1.44 -7.33 18.37
N PRO A 140 -0.65 -6.24 18.35
CA PRO A 140 0.78 -6.32 18.15
C PRO A 140 1.47 -6.96 19.38
N PRO A 141 2.47 -7.83 19.16
CA PRO A 141 3.19 -8.47 20.25
C PRO A 141 4.20 -7.51 20.90
N GLY A 142 4.26 -7.50 22.24
CA GLY A 142 5.22 -6.70 23.00
C GLY A 142 4.73 -5.30 23.36
N GLU A 143 5.25 -4.75 24.46
CA GLU A 143 4.80 -3.45 25.00
C GLU A 143 5.11 -2.29 24.06
N ASP A 144 6.27 -2.31 23.41
CA ASP A 144 6.70 -1.25 22.48
C ASP A 144 5.82 -1.20 21.23
N ALA A 145 5.51 -2.34 20.63
CA ALA A 145 4.65 -2.41 19.46
C ALA A 145 3.21 -2.02 19.80
N GLN A 146 2.71 -2.39 20.99
CA GLN A 146 1.42 -1.91 21.50
C GLN A 146 1.42 -0.40 21.73
N ALA A 147 2.50 0.16 22.28
CA ALA A 147 2.64 1.60 22.47
C ALA A 147 2.67 2.33 21.12
N ALA A 148 3.41 1.82 20.14
CA ALA A 148 3.46 2.38 18.78
C ALA A 148 2.09 2.34 18.09
N HIS A 149 1.37 1.22 18.14
CA HIS A 149 0.02 1.12 17.58
C HIS A 149 -0.97 2.07 18.28
N LYS A 150 -0.89 2.23 19.61
CA LYS A 150 -1.70 3.20 20.35
C LYS A 150 -1.42 4.64 19.89
N LYS A 151 -0.16 4.98 19.64
CA LYS A 151 0.21 6.32 19.12
C LYS A 151 -0.35 6.59 17.73
N MET A 152 -0.60 5.55 16.91
CA MET A 152 -1.25 5.75 15.60
C MET A 152 -2.63 6.41 15.71
N GLU A 153 -3.40 6.08 16.76
CA GLU A 153 -4.71 6.67 17.01
C GLU A 153 -4.64 8.18 17.29
N THR A 154 -3.53 8.64 17.88
CA THR A 154 -3.33 10.03 18.29
C THR A 154 -2.54 10.86 17.29
N GLU A 155 -1.64 10.24 16.54
CA GLU A 155 -0.67 10.92 15.67
C GLU A 155 -1.03 10.82 14.17
N GLY A 156 -2.08 10.07 13.82
CA GLY A 156 -2.55 9.94 12.44
C GLY A 156 -1.59 9.13 11.55
N ALA A 157 -0.77 8.27 12.15
CA ALA A 157 0.09 7.35 11.42
C ALA A 157 -0.73 6.23 10.77
N THR A 158 -0.28 5.81 9.59
CA THR A 158 -0.88 4.75 8.77
C THR A 158 -0.05 3.47 8.91
N CYS A 159 -0.62 2.31 8.57
CA CYS A 159 0.10 1.01 8.68
C CYS A 159 1.42 1.04 7.91
N ILE A 160 1.42 1.68 6.73
CA ILE A 160 2.56 1.74 5.83
C ILE A 160 3.67 2.70 6.28
N ASP A 161 3.43 3.55 7.29
CA ASP A 161 4.49 4.40 7.84
C ASP A 161 5.59 3.56 8.54
N CYS A 162 5.22 2.40 9.09
CA CYS A 162 6.15 1.46 9.73
C CYS A 162 6.36 0.18 8.90
N HIS A 163 5.30 -0.37 8.31
CA HIS A 163 5.35 -1.70 7.68
C HIS A 163 5.59 -1.64 6.16
N GLN A 164 6.79 -1.21 5.74
CA GLN A 164 7.08 -0.90 4.32
C GLN A 164 7.60 -2.06 3.46
N ASN A 165 8.05 -3.16 4.08
CA ASN A 165 8.65 -4.33 3.42
C ASN A 165 7.91 -5.62 3.83
N LEU A 166 6.61 -5.69 3.55
CA LEU A 166 5.73 -6.78 4.00
C LEU A 166 5.60 -7.95 3.01
N VAL A 167 5.65 -7.63 1.71
CA VAL A 167 5.19 -8.54 0.64
C VAL A 167 6.25 -8.68 -0.44
N HIS A 168 6.71 -7.54 -0.94
CA HIS A 168 7.67 -7.48 -2.03
C HIS A 168 9.10 -7.47 -1.50
N GLU A 169 10.04 -7.85 -2.36
CA GLU A 169 11.47 -7.82 -2.07
C GLU A 169 11.86 -6.41 -1.59
N GLU A 170 12.72 -6.38 -0.57
CA GLU A 170 12.93 -5.19 0.24
C GLU A 170 13.47 -4.02 -0.58
N ALA A 171 12.98 -2.84 -0.22
CA ALA A 171 13.54 -1.58 -0.68
C ALA A 171 13.82 -0.68 0.53
N PRO A 172 14.83 0.21 0.45
CA PRO A 172 15.08 1.19 1.50
C PRO A 172 13.79 1.87 1.96
N MET A 173 13.64 2.00 3.28
CA MET A 173 12.46 2.65 3.84
C MET A 173 12.49 4.15 3.55
N THR A 174 11.31 4.71 3.33
CA THR A 174 11.11 6.13 3.06
C THR A 174 10.33 6.76 4.18
N ASP A 175 10.71 7.96 4.61
CA ASP A 175 9.86 8.76 5.49
C ASP A 175 8.72 9.34 4.65
N LEU A 176 7.55 8.71 4.73
CA LEU A 176 6.40 9.08 3.91
C LEU A 176 5.79 10.42 4.33
N ASN A 177 5.91 10.81 5.61
CA ASN A 177 5.47 12.12 6.09
C ASN A 177 6.38 13.23 5.56
N ALA A 178 7.69 13.05 5.69
CA ALA A 178 8.66 13.99 5.11
C ALA A 178 8.56 14.03 3.59
N SER A 179 8.30 12.90 2.94
CA SER A 179 8.13 12.82 1.47
C SER A 179 6.88 13.58 1.01
N LEU A 180 5.76 13.45 1.72
CA LEU A 180 4.55 14.26 1.49
C LEU A 180 4.84 15.76 1.66
N ALA A 181 5.51 16.15 2.75
CA ALA A 181 5.80 17.56 3.03
C ALA A 181 6.77 18.18 2.01
N ALA A 182 7.76 17.42 1.56
CA ALA A 182 8.78 17.87 0.61
C ALA A 182 8.36 17.75 -0.85
N GLY A 183 7.31 16.98 -1.16
CA GLY A 183 6.88 16.69 -2.53
C GLY A 183 7.88 15.85 -3.33
N LYS A 184 8.79 15.13 -2.66
CA LYS A 184 9.82 14.27 -3.26
C LYS A 184 10.12 13.11 -2.32
N LEU A 185 10.70 12.03 -2.85
CA LEU A 185 11.15 10.90 -2.04
C LEU A 185 12.19 11.35 -1.01
N VAL A 186 11.94 11.02 0.25
CA VAL A 186 12.85 11.21 1.39
C VAL A 186 13.10 9.84 2.03
N LEU A 187 14.35 9.44 2.11
CA LEU A 187 14.76 8.21 2.79
C LEU A 187 14.58 8.37 4.31
N LYS A 188 14.15 7.30 4.99
CA LYS A 188 14.17 7.26 6.44
C LYS A 188 15.63 7.19 6.89
N GLN A 189 16.02 8.01 7.86
CA GLN A 189 17.36 7.89 8.45
C GLN A 189 17.42 6.55 9.19
N GLU A 190 18.49 5.79 8.96
CA GLU A 190 18.83 4.68 9.84
C GLU A 190 19.20 5.30 11.18
N GLU A 191 18.45 4.97 12.23
CA GLU A 191 18.87 5.28 13.59
C GLU A 191 20.15 4.47 13.79
N VAL A 192 21.29 5.16 13.87
CA VAL A 192 22.51 4.57 14.40
C VAL A 192 22.23 4.45 15.89
N ASP A 193 22.02 3.23 16.36
CA ASP A 193 21.97 2.94 17.78
C ASP A 193 23.35 3.31 18.36
N ASP A 194 23.48 4.54 18.85
CA ASP A 194 24.56 4.96 19.74
C ASP A 194 24.32 4.27 21.11
N ASP A 195 24.44 2.94 21.15
CA ASP A 195 24.50 2.12 22.37
C ASP A 195 25.97 1.98 22.85
N ASP A 196 26.77 3.02 22.66
CA ASP A 196 28.09 3.18 23.30
C ASP A 196 28.03 4.45 24.15
N ASP A 197 27.51 4.36 25.38
CA ASP A 197 27.96 5.20 26.50
C ASP A 197 27.48 4.59 27.83
N ASP A 198 28.49 4.21 28.62
CA ASP A 198 28.58 4.32 30.08
C ASP A 198 27.61 3.48 30.95
N ASP A 199 28.16 2.44 31.59
CA ASP A 199 28.12 2.24 33.06
C ASP A 199 28.75 0.88 33.42
N ASP A 200 30.08 0.83 33.54
CA ASP A 200 30.83 -0.22 34.28
C ASP A 200 31.84 0.48 35.22
N GLU A 201 31.33 1.34 36.11
CA GLU A 201 32.00 1.65 37.38
C GLU A 201 31.01 1.30 38.50
N ASP A 202 31.29 0.22 39.23
CA ASP A 202 30.80 -0.17 40.57
C ASP A 202 31.28 -1.64 40.76
N ASP A 203 31.96 -2.12 41.79
CA ASP A 203 32.33 -1.59 43.10
C ASP A 203 33.52 -2.44 43.61
N GLU A 204 34.45 -1.78 44.31
CA GLU A 204 35.43 -2.44 45.19
C GLU A 204 34.70 -2.91 46.46
N ASP A 205 34.44 -4.21 46.61
CA ASP A 205 34.05 -4.78 47.90
C ASP A 205 35.16 -5.68 48.46
N GLU A 206 35.69 -5.23 49.60
CA GLU A 206 36.63 -5.90 50.48
C GLU A 206 35.99 -7.13 51.12
N ASP A 207 36.41 -8.33 50.72
CA ASP A 207 36.15 -9.55 51.51
C ASP A 207 37.33 -9.82 52.46
N GLU A 208 37.25 -9.23 53.66
CA GLU A 208 37.86 -9.78 54.87
C GLU A 208 37.05 -11.01 55.32
N GLU A 209 37.57 -12.24 55.12
CA GLU A 209 37.28 -13.35 56.04
C GLU A 209 38.54 -14.21 56.25
N ASP A 210 39.11 -14.05 57.46
CA ASP A 210 39.94 -15.04 58.15
C ASP A 210 39.23 -16.41 58.17
N ILE A 211 39.99 -17.52 58.02
CA ILE A 211 39.93 -18.72 58.89
C ILE A 211 40.98 -19.76 58.44
N GLU A 212 41.87 -20.08 59.39
CA GLU A 212 42.77 -21.25 59.59
C GLU A 212 44.09 -21.39 58.80
#